data_AF-A0A9W9PQF0-F1
#
_entry.id   AF-A0A9W9PQF0-F1
#
_cell.length_a   1.000
_cell.length_b   1.000
_cell.length_c   1.000
_cell.angle_alpha   90.00
_cell.angle_beta   90.00
_cell.angle_gamma   90.00
#
_symmetry.space_group_name_H-M   'P 1'
#
loop_
_entity.id
_entity.type
_entity.pdbx_description
1 polymer ?
#
loop_
_entity_poly.entity_id
_entity_poly.type
_entity_poly.pdbx_seq_one_letter_code
_entity_poly.pdbx_strand_id
1 'polypeptide(L)'
;MANNTFESLGALQQLETDQGDLKKQLAIIRISEPISDVVDAKFSPSKRGSDVSLSNLNDPTPASLEADLTHYKVLEPVPDHELFSKLRFSYVEQVTKEKFLRAIVGDPPLVVGHNENVELETQLAEVKAELKASKEEARLMIEEMEKMGRNLASRYKNVEVQMEQLSTLPDAIENLEGTIAALRAKQVAGMDTSDPRSSQNLPLPATLSLLAEREAELAALNRQIAAVQNTLPRKTREAEAIERECTVLERRKIEAVAQAREAQRKKQEGESDGLEEMGRWYRGAEETLKEMVGVEG
;
A
#
# COMPACT_ATOMS: atom_id res chain seq x y z
N MET A 1 15.22 0.65 21.88
CA MET A 1 14.93 2.04 22.34
C MET A 1 14.50 2.14 23.80
N ALA A 2 14.34 1.02 24.54
CA ALA A 2 13.87 1.04 25.94
C ALA A 2 14.95 1.37 26.99
N ASN A 3 16.24 1.32 26.64
CA ASN A 3 17.32 1.55 27.62
C ASN A 3 17.58 3.04 27.90
N ASN A 4 17.34 3.93 26.93
CA ASN A 4 17.62 5.36 27.08
C ASN A 4 16.61 6.06 28.01
N THR A 5 15.38 5.53 28.13
CA THR A 5 14.35 6.11 29.00
C THR A 5 14.66 5.87 30.48
N PHE A 6 15.24 4.71 30.81
CA PHE A 6 15.65 4.40 32.18
C PHE A 6 16.85 5.24 32.64
N GLU A 7 17.83 5.47 31.76
CA GLU A 7 18.95 6.37 32.06
C GLU A 7 18.49 7.82 32.24
N SER A 8 17.54 8.30 31.42
CA SER A 8 17.00 9.65 31.55
C SER A 8 16.18 9.87 32.85
N LEU A 9 15.46 8.83 33.31
CA LEU A 9 14.73 8.88 34.59
C LEU A 9 15.69 8.89 35.79
N GLY A 10 16.78 8.09 35.72
CA GLY A 10 17.82 8.10 36.75
C GLY A 10 18.52 9.45 36.86
N ALA A 11 18.81 10.09 35.71
CA ALA A 11 19.42 11.42 35.66
C ALA A 11 18.51 12.52 36.24
N LEU A 12 17.20 12.46 35.98
CA LEU A 12 16.22 13.39 36.56
C LEU A 12 16.08 13.23 38.07
N GLN A 13 16.17 11.99 38.57
CA GLN A 13 16.05 11.70 40.00
C GLN A 13 17.30 12.16 40.78
N GLN A 14 18.49 12.03 40.19
CA GLN A 14 19.74 12.59 40.77
C GLN A 14 19.74 14.12 40.80
N LEU A 15 19.17 14.78 39.80
CA LEU A 15 19.01 16.24 39.79
C LEU A 15 18.01 16.73 40.85
N GLU A 16 16.96 15.94 41.14
CA GLU A 16 15.98 16.26 42.19
C GLU A 16 16.57 16.17 43.60
N THR A 17 17.50 15.23 43.84
CA THR A 17 18.18 15.08 45.13
C THR A 17 19.24 16.15 45.38
N ASP A 18 19.96 16.59 44.34
CA ASP A 18 21.09 17.51 44.49
C ASP A 18 20.66 19.00 44.55
N GLN A 19 19.52 19.36 43.97
CA GLN A 19 19.14 20.78 43.80
C GLN A 19 17.87 21.24 44.51
N GLY A 20 17.11 20.35 45.16
CA GLY A 20 15.95 20.74 45.96
C GLY A 20 14.80 21.32 45.13
N ASP A 21 13.72 20.54 45.02
CA ASP A 21 12.40 20.93 44.52
C ASP A 21 12.39 21.52 43.08
N LEU A 22 12.79 20.68 42.11
CA LEU A 22 12.75 20.95 40.66
C LEU A 22 11.41 21.52 40.17
N LYS A 23 10.32 21.17 40.85
CA LYS A 23 8.96 21.65 40.57
C LYS A 23 8.80 23.17 40.73
N LYS A 24 9.65 23.82 41.54
CA LYS A 24 9.65 25.28 41.70
C LYS A 24 10.38 25.99 40.55
N GLN A 25 11.40 25.38 39.97
CA GLN A 25 12.18 25.97 38.86
C GLN A 25 11.51 25.74 37.49
N LEU A 26 10.81 24.63 37.31
CA LEU A 26 10.06 24.33 36.08
C LEU A 26 8.68 25.01 36.01
N ALA A 27 8.24 25.64 37.10
CA ALA A 27 7.02 26.42 37.15
C ALA A 27 7.23 27.82 36.53
N ILE A 28 7.36 27.87 35.21
CA ILE A 28 7.35 29.13 34.47
C ILE A 28 5.90 29.62 34.44
N ILE A 29 5.59 30.54 35.36
CA ILE A 29 4.34 31.32 35.52
C ILE A 29 3.29 30.68 36.46
N ARG A 30 3.26 31.15 37.71
CA ARG A 30 2.10 31.06 38.61
C ARG A 30 1.31 32.37 38.51
N ILE A 31 0.08 32.33 37.97
CA ILE A 31 -0.80 33.50 37.79
C ILE A 31 -1.71 33.73 39.02
N SER A 32 -1.30 33.27 40.20
CA SER A 32 -2.17 33.28 41.39
C SER A 32 -1.48 33.83 42.65
N GLU A 33 -0.65 34.86 42.49
CA GLU A 33 -0.16 35.70 43.59
C GLU A 33 -0.48 37.18 43.28
N PRO A 34 -0.94 37.96 44.28
CA PRO A 34 -1.26 39.37 44.08
C PRO A 34 0.00 40.19 43.79
N ILE A 35 -0.04 40.98 42.73
CA ILE A 35 1.04 41.84 42.24
C ILE A 35 1.22 43.03 43.20
N SER A 36 1.84 42.81 44.36
CA SER A 36 2.20 43.92 45.28
C SER A 36 3.66 43.94 45.71
N ASP A 37 4.46 42.91 45.42
CA ASP A 37 5.88 42.88 45.84
C ASP A 37 6.83 42.76 44.63
N VAL A 38 6.74 43.70 43.68
CA VAL A 38 7.77 43.91 42.64
C VAL A 38 8.40 45.28 42.83
N VAL A 39 8.99 45.50 43.99
CA VAL A 39 9.98 46.56 44.21
C VAL A 39 11.08 45.96 45.07
N ASP A 40 11.83 44.99 44.54
CA ASP A 40 13.23 44.68 44.94
C ASP A 40 13.69 43.34 44.36
N ALA A 41 14.23 43.34 43.13
CA ALA A 41 15.35 42.47 42.71
C ALA A 41 15.84 42.75 41.28
N LYS A 42 16.91 43.54 41.19
CA LYS A 42 18.08 43.36 40.30
C LYS A 42 17.84 43.15 38.80
N PHE A 43 17.59 44.26 38.09
CA PHE A 43 18.18 44.49 36.77
C PHE A 43 19.31 45.50 36.92
N SER A 44 20.51 45.14 36.48
CA SER A 44 21.60 46.09 36.28
C SER A 44 21.49 46.73 34.89
N PRO A 45 21.26 48.04 34.79
CA PRO A 45 21.85 48.84 33.73
C PRO A 45 22.92 49.74 34.37
N SER A 46 24.17 49.41 34.06
CA SER A 46 25.28 50.33 34.24
C SER A 46 24.98 51.63 33.48
N LYS A 47 25.10 52.75 34.19
CA LYS A 47 25.26 54.11 33.64
C LYS A 47 24.03 54.70 32.94
N ARG A 48 23.10 55.22 33.74
CA ARG A 48 22.39 56.46 33.40
C ARG A 48 22.20 57.25 34.69
N GLY A 49 22.70 58.49 34.66
CA GLY A 49 22.88 59.35 35.82
C GLY A 49 21.59 59.50 36.61
N SER A 50 21.71 59.25 37.91
CA SER A 50 20.89 59.85 38.94
C SER A 50 20.98 61.36 38.81
N ASP A 51 20.06 61.95 38.08
CA ASP A 51 19.80 63.39 38.17
C ASP A 51 18.32 63.70 37.90
N VAL A 52 17.46 63.16 38.76
CA VAL A 52 16.08 63.63 38.97
C VAL A 52 15.98 64.17 40.40
N SER A 53 16.96 64.97 40.80
CA SER A 53 16.97 65.70 42.08
C SER A 53 17.34 67.18 41.91
N LEU A 54 17.39 67.71 40.68
CA LEU A 54 17.70 69.12 40.42
C LEU A 54 16.47 69.98 40.04
N SER A 55 15.25 69.48 40.21
CA SER A 55 14.03 70.26 40.01
C SER A 55 13.32 70.70 41.30
N ASN A 56 13.78 70.30 42.49
CA ASN A 56 13.03 70.52 43.74
C ASN A 56 13.77 71.33 44.82
N LEU A 57 14.95 71.90 44.52
CA LEU A 57 15.74 72.60 45.55
C LEU A 57 15.54 74.12 45.59
N ASN A 58 14.80 74.73 44.65
CA ASN A 58 14.57 76.17 44.61
C ASN A 58 13.27 76.57 43.86
N ASP A 59 12.21 75.77 43.95
CA ASP A 59 10.88 76.32 43.67
C ASP A 59 10.54 77.29 44.82
N PRO A 60 10.27 78.58 44.55
CA PRO A 60 9.94 79.53 45.60
C PRO A 60 8.65 79.05 46.27
N THR A 61 8.81 78.40 47.42
CA THR A 61 7.70 77.93 48.22
C THR A 61 7.01 79.19 48.74
N PRO A 62 5.67 79.26 48.79
CA PRO A 62 4.95 80.48 49.17
C PRO A 62 5.42 81.07 50.51
N ALA A 63 5.90 80.23 51.42
CA ALA A 63 6.48 80.64 52.69
C ALA A 63 7.81 81.42 52.57
N SER A 64 8.67 81.15 51.57
CA SER A 64 9.91 81.90 51.37
C SER A 64 9.64 83.29 50.78
N LEU A 65 8.63 83.39 49.92
CA LEU A 65 8.21 84.65 49.32
C LEU A 65 7.57 85.57 50.37
N GLU A 66 6.77 85.02 51.29
CA GLU A 66 6.23 85.77 52.42
C GLU A 66 7.33 86.31 53.34
N ALA A 67 8.37 85.53 53.61
CA ALA A 67 9.51 85.98 54.42
C ALA A 67 10.26 87.16 53.77
N ASP A 68 10.57 87.09 52.47
CA ASP A 68 11.22 88.19 51.74
C ASP A 68 10.35 89.45 51.69
N LEU A 69 9.04 89.30 51.48
CA LEU A 69 8.11 90.42 51.52
C LEU A 69 8.03 91.06 52.91
N THR A 70 8.10 90.28 53.99
CA THR A 70 8.15 90.85 55.34
C THR A 70 9.45 91.61 55.61
N HIS A 71 10.60 91.14 55.11
CA HIS A 71 11.87 91.86 55.25
C HIS A 71 11.81 93.26 54.61
N TYR A 72 11.29 93.36 53.39
CA TYR A 72 11.17 94.66 52.72
C TYR A 72 10.06 95.55 53.28
N LYS A 73 9.01 94.98 53.88
CA LYS A 73 7.87 95.72 54.43
C LYS A 73 8.09 96.20 55.87
N VAL A 74 8.94 95.52 56.64
CA VAL A 74 9.24 95.84 58.04
C VAL A 74 10.30 96.91 58.18
N LEU A 75 11.21 97.04 57.21
CA LEU A 75 12.37 97.94 57.33
C LEU A 75 12.09 99.41 57.01
N GLU A 76 11.07 99.76 56.23
CA GLU A 76 10.64 101.15 56.01
C GLU A 76 9.24 101.20 55.35
N PRO A 77 8.39 102.20 55.66
CA PRO A 77 7.12 102.41 54.96
C PRO A 77 7.38 102.97 53.56
N VAL A 78 7.75 102.08 52.64
CA VAL A 78 8.06 102.37 51.25
C VAL A 78 6.79 102.17 50.40
N PRO A 79 6.45 103.10 49.48
CA PRO A 79 5.27 102.95 48.65
C PRO A 79 5.38 101.74 47.71
N ASP A 80 4.26 101.04 47.50
CA ASP A 80 4.20 99.71 46.88
C ASP A 80 4.97 99.59 45.54
N HIS A 81 5.03 100.66 44.76
CA HIS A 81 5.73 100.69 43.47
C HIS A 81 7.25 100.51 43.57
N GLU A 82 7.87 101.02 44.63
CA GLU A 82 9.32 100.84 44.86
C GLU A 82 9.64 99.43 45.34
N LEU A 83 8.73 98.82 46.12
CA LEU A 83 8.82 97.42 46.51
C LEU A 83 8.75 96.50 45.28
N PHE A 84 7.79 96.74 44.38
CA PHE A 84 7.70 95.96 43.14
C PHE A 84 8.91 96.17 42.21
N SER A 85 9.45 97.38 42.14
CA SER A 85 10.65 97.65 41.33
C SER A 85 11.88 96.92 41.89
N LYS A 86 12.07 96.90 43.22
CA LYS A 86 13.16 96.16 43.89
C LYS A 86 12.99 94.65 43.73
N LEU A 87 11.78 94.12 43.88
CA LEU A 87 11.50 92.70 43.69
C LEU A 87 11.74 92.28 42.24
N ARG A 88 11.32 93.10 41.27
CA ARG A 88 11.58 92.85 39.84
C ARG A 88 13.08 92.86 39.52
N PHE A 89 13.83 93.82 40.07
CA PHE A 89 15.28 93.89 39.89
C PHE A 89 15.97 92.65 40.48
N SER A 90 15.63 92.27 41.71
CA SER A 90 16.18 91.07 42.37
C SER A 90 15.87 89.79 41.59
N TYR A 91 14.63 89.62 41.11
CA TYR A 91 14.25 88.45 40.31
C TYR A 91 15.04 88.37 38.99
N VAL A 92 15.15 89.48 38.25
CA VAL A 92 15.92 89.51 37.00
C VAL A 92 17.40 89.23 37.28
N GLU A 93 17.95 89.78 38.35
CA GLU A 93 19.33 89.52 38.78
C GLU A 93 19.53 88.04 39.17
N GLN A 94 18.60 87.45 39.90
CA GLN A 94 18.66 86.04 40.31
C GLN A 94 18.53 85.10 39.11
N VAL A 95 17.57 85.34 38.21
CA VAL A 95 17.38 84.54 36.99
C VAL A 95 18.60 84.65 36.07
N THR A 96 19.21 85.83 35.96
CA THR A 96 20.42 85.99 35.13
C THR A 96 21.64 85.34 35.76
N LYS A 97 21.82 85.43 37.08
CA LYS A 97 22.88 84.71 37.82
C LYS A 97 22.73 83.21 37.69
N GLU A 98 21.51 82.69 37.84
CA GLU A 98 21.23 81.26 37.67
C GLU A 98 21.50 80.82 36.24
N LYS A 99 21.05 81.59 35.23
CA LYS A 99 21.34 81.28 33.82
C LYS A 99 22.84 81.27 33.52
N PHE A 100 23.60 82.17 34.14
CA PHE A 100 25.07 82.22 33.99
C PHE A 100 25.75 81.04 34.67
N LEU A 101 25.34 80.70 35.90
CA LEU A 101 25.85 79.52 36.62
C LEU A 101 25.48 78.24 35.88
N ARG A 102 24.26 78.11 35.37
CA ARG A 102 23.85 76.96 34.55
C ARG A 102 24.63 76.88 33.24
N ALA A 103 25.04 78.02 32.67
CA ALA A 103 25.87 78.02 31.46
C ALA A 103 27.35 77.66 31.73
N ILE A 104 27.87 77.95 32.94
CA ILE A 104 29.25 77.62 33.33
C ILE A 104 29.36 76.22 33.94
N VAL A 105 28.38 75.84 34.77
CA VAL A 105 28.35 74.60 35.56
C VAL A 105 27.56 73.50 34.85
N GLY A 106 26.62 73.86 33.98
CA GLY A 106 25.89 72.88 33.18
C GLY A 106 26.85 72.19 32.21
N ASP A 107 26.67 70.87 32.07
CA ASP A 107 27.42 70.09 31.09
C ASP A 107 27.28 70.73 29.70
N PRO A 108 28.38 71.09 29.02
CA PRO A 108 28.33 71.59 27.66
C PRO A 108 27.58 70.59 26.78
N PRO A 109 26.74 71.06 25.83
CA PRO A 109 26.07 70.15 24.92
C PRO A 109 27.11 69.30 24.21
N LEU A 110 26.92 67.98 24.24
CA LEU A 110 27.77 67.01 23.52
C LEU A 110 27.67 67.29 22.02
N VAL A 111 28.63 68.06 21.50
CA VAL A 111 28.80 68.25 20.07
C VAL A 111 29.57 67.04 19.56
N VAL A 112 28.85 66.02 19.10
CA VAL A 112 29.45 64.84 18.47
C VAL A 112 30.25 65.33 17.26
N GLY A 113 31.54 65.04 17.25
CA GLY A 113 32.42 65.42 16.14
C GLY A 113 31.98 64.74 14.85
N HIS A 114 32.18 65.39 13.70
CA HIS A 114 31.86 64.78 12.41
C HIS A 114 32.56 63.43 12.22
N ASN A 115 33.81 63.29 12.70
CA ASN A 115 34.56 62.05 12.63
C ASN A 115 33.94 60.92 13.47
N GLU A 116 33.49 61.23 14.69
CA GLU A 116 32.81 60.26 15.57
C GLU A 116 31.48 59.81 14.96
N ASN A 117 30.73 60.73 14.34
CA ASN A 117 29.52 60.37 13.59
C ASN A 117 29.82 59.44 12.42
N VAL A 118 30.89 59.68 11.66
CA VAL A 118 31.27 58.80 10.54
C VAL A 118 31.68 57.42 11.03
N GLU A 119 32.45 57.32 12.12
CA GLU A 119 32.81 56.03 12.73
C GLU A 119 31.57 55.26 13.22
N LEU A 120 30.66 55.95 13.90
CA LEU A 120 29.40 55.35 14.36
C LEU A 120 28.52 54.93 13.17
N GLU A 121 28.47 55.70 12.09
CA GLU A 121 27.75 55.34 10.86
C GLU A 121 28.33 54.07 10.22
N THR A 122 29.65 53.91 10.21
CA THR A 122 30.28 52.68 9.70
C THR A 122 29.94 51.46 10.55
N GLN A 123 30.04 51.57 11.88
CA GLN A 123 29.67 50.48 12.79
C GLN A 123 28.19 50.12 12.67
N LEU A 124 27.32 51.13 12.53
CA LEU A 124 25.89 50.94 12.37
C LEU A 124 25.58 50.28 11.01
N ALA A 125 26.32 50.61 9.95
CA ALA A 125 26.21 49.95 8.66
C ALA A 125 26.61 48.46 8.73
N GLU A 126 27.70 48.14 9.41
CA GLU A 126 28.15 46.76 9.64
C GLU A 126 27.11 45.96 10.44
N VAL A 127 26.69 46.46 11.60
CA VAL A 127 25.68 45.80 12.44
C VAL A 127 24.34 45.65 11.70
N LYS A 128 23.96 46.62 10.87
CA LYS A 128 22.77 46.49 10.01
C LYS A 128 22.93 45.41 8.95
N ALA A 129 24.12 45.25 8.37
CA ALA A 129 24.39 44.21 7.38
C ALA A 129 24.32 42.83 8.04
N GLU A 130 24.94 42.65 9.21
CA GLU A 130 24.88 41.41 9.99
C GLU A 130 23.44 41.08 10.40
N LEU A 131 22.69 42.06 10.90
CA LEU A 131 21.29 41.86 11.28
C LEU A 131 20.43 41.47 10.08
N LYS A 132 20.69 42.03 8.89
CA LYS A 132 19.99 41.64 7.67
C LYS A 132 20.34 40.22 7.25
N ALA A 133 21.62 39.84 7.32
CA ALA A 133 22.06 38.48 7.00
C ALA A 133 21.43 37.45 7.94
N SER A 134 21.48 37.70 9.25
CA SER A 134 20.87 36.81 10.26
C SER A 134 19.34 36.73 10.13
N LYS A 135 18.66 37.83 9.78
CA LYS A 135 17.22 37.80 9.48
C LYS A 135 16.89 36.94 8.28
N GLU A 136 17.70 37.00 7.24
CA GLU A 136 17.49 36.19 6.04
C GLU A 136 17.77 34.71 6.32
N GLU A 137 18.81 34.39 7.07
CA GLU A 137 19.08 33.02 7.51
C GLU A 137 17.95 32.44 8.35
N ALA A 138 17.45 33.22 9.33
CA ALA A 138 16.29 32.83 10.13
C ALA A 138 15.03 32.65 9.26
N ARG A 139 14.80 33.50 8.26
CA ARG A 139 13.69 33.37 7.31
C ARG A 139 13.76 32.06 6.53
N LEU A 140 14.94 31.72 6.01
CA LEU A 140 15.18 30.48 5.28
C LEU A 140 14.98 29.25 6.18
N MET A 141 15.48 29.30 7.42
CA MET A 141 15.31 28.20 8.38
C MET A 141 13.83 27.96 8.72
N ILE A 142 13.06 29.04 8.91
CA ILE A 142 11.62 28.94 9.15
C ILE A 142 10.91 28.32 7.94
N GLU A 143 11.25 28.74 6.72
CA GLU A 143 10.67 28.19 5.50
C GLU A 143 10.95 26.68 5.35
N GLU A 144 12.19 26.25 5.66
CA GLU A 144 12.56 24.84 5.65
C GLU A 144 11.81 24.05 6.74
N MET A 145 11.73 24.59 7.95
CA MET A 145 10.97 23.97 9.05
C MET A 145 9.49 23.82 8.70
N GLU A 146 8.87 24.83 8.10
CA GLU A 146 7.47 24.74 7.66
C GLU A 146 7.30 23.68 6.56
N LYS A 147 8.22 23.62 5.60
CA LYS A 147 8.19 22.60 4.54
C LYS A 147 8.32 21.20 5.14
N MET A 148 9.24 21.01 6.09
CA MET A 148 9.42 19.73 6.76
C MET A 148 8.19 19.38 7.62
N GLY A 149 7.62 20.34 8.34
CA GLY A 149 6.39 20.18 9.11
C GLY A 149 5.20 19.77 8.24
N ARG A 150 5.00 20.44 7.10
CA ARG A 150 3.97 20.08 6.11
C ARG A 150 4.18 18.68 5.54
N ASN A 151 5.43 18.31 5.23
CA ASN A 151 5.75 16.98 4.73
C ASN A 151 5.51 15.90 5.79
N LEU A 152 5.90 16.15 7.04
CA LEU A 152 5.70 15.24 8.15
C LEU A 152 4.22 15.02 8.44
N ALA A 153 3.41 16.10 8.49
CA ALA A 153 1.97 16.00 8.66
C ALA A 153 1.31 15.17 7.55
N SER A 154 1.75 15.36 6.30
CA SER A 154 1.26 14.57 5.17
C SER A 154 1.62 13.08 5.28
N ARG A 155 2.85 12.77 5.71
CA ARG A 155 3.28 11.38 5.94
C ARG A 155 2.52 10.74 7.09
N TYR A 156 2.32 11.47 8.19
CA TYR A 156 1.58 10.98 9.35
C TYR A 156 0.14 10.61 8.97
N LYS A 157 -0.54 11.47 8.21
CA LYS A 157 -1.89 11.18 7.68
C LYS A 157 -1.92 9.94 6.79
N ASN A 158 -0.89 9.70 5.99
CA ASN A 158 -0.79 8.49 5.17
C ASN A 158 -0.63 7.23 6.06
N VAL A 159 0.26 7.30 7.06
CA VAL A 159 0.46 6.21 8.02
C VAL A 159 -0.82 5.91 8.80
N GLU A 160 -1.59 6.94 9.18
CA GLU A 160 -2.89 6.79 9.85
C GLU A 160 -3.88 6.01 8.97
N VAL A 161 -4.02 6.38 7.70
CA VAL A 161 -4.86 5.64 6.74
C VAL A 161 -4.37 4.20 6.56
N GLN A 162 -3.06 3.98 6.46
CA GLN A 162 -2.49 2.63 6.38
C GLN A 162 -2.76 1.82 7.65
N MET A 163 -2.74 2.45 8.82
CA MET A 163 -3.04 1.81 10.10
C MET A 163 -4.50 1.37 10.18
N GLU A 164 -5.43 2.21 9.72
CA GLU A 164 -6.85 1.85 9.59
C GLU A 164 -7.02 0.64 8.66
N GLN A 165 -6.38 0.67 7.49
CA GLN A 165 -6.41 -0.47 6.55
C GLN A 165 -5.84 -1.74 7.18
N LEU A 166 -4.70 -1.65 7.86
CA LEU A 166 -4.09 -2.77 8.57
C LEU A 166 -4.98 -3.30 9.70
N SER A 167 -5.77 -2.45 10.36
CA SER A 167 -6.72 -2.90 11.37
C SER A 167 -7.89 -3.70 10.79
N THR A 168 -8.29 -3.45 9.54
CA THR A 168 -9.37 -4.20 8.86
C THR A 168 -8.90 -5.49 8.20
N LEU A 169 -7.59 -5.64 7.99
CA LEU A 169 -7.02 -6.74 7.24
C LEU A 169 -7.11 -8.11 7.94
N PRO A 170 -6.94 -8.23 9.29
CA PRO A 170 -7.14 -9.47 10.02
C PRO A 170 -8.55 -10.05 9.84
N ASP A 171 -9.58 -9.24 9.97
CA ASP A 171 -10.97 -9.67 9.79
C ASP A 171 -11.20 -10.15 8.35
N ALA A 172 -10.63 -9.45 7.36
CA ALA A 172 -10.70 -9.87 5.96
C ALA A 172 -9.98 -11.20 5.72
N ILE A 173 -8.83 -11.42 6.36
CA ILE A 173 -8.10 -12.69 6.30
C ILE A 173 -8.93 -13.80 6.93
N GLU A 174 -9.49 -13.61 8.13
CA GLU A 174 -10.31 -14.62 8.79
C GLU A 174 -11.54 -15.00 7.95
N ASN A 175 -12.19 -13.99 7.36
CA ASN A 175 -13.29 -14.23 6.41
C ASN A 175 -12.84 -15.03 5.19
N LEU A 176 -11.70 -14.68 4.57
CA LEU A 176 -11.17 -15.41 3.43
C LEU A 176 -10.77 -16.85 3.79
N GLU A 177 -10.10 -17.06 4.92
CA GLU A 177 -9.74 -18.37 5.44
C GLU A 177 -11.00 -19.22 5.72
N GLY A 178 -12.03 -18.62 6.31
CA GLY A 178 -13.34 -19.25 6.50
C GLY A 178 -14.00 -19.66 5.18
N THR A 179 -13.96 -18.78 4.16
CA THR A 179 -14.48 -19.12 2.82
C THR A 179 -13.67 -20.23 2.15
N ILE A 180 -12.35 -20.22 2.28
CA ILE A 180 -11.48 -21.28 1.74
C ILE A 180 -11.76 -22.60 2.44
N ALA A 181 -11.90 -22.61 3.76
CA ALA A 181 -12.25 -23.79 4.52
C ALA A 181 -13.62 -24.34 4.10
N ALA A 182 -14.62 -23.47 3.93
CA ALA A 182 -15.94 -23.85 3.46
C ALA A 182 -15.93 -24.40 2.02
N LEU A 183 -15.16 -23.79 1.12
CA LEU A 183 -15.00 -24.27 -0.26
C LEU A 183 -14.27 -25.60 -0.32
N ARG A 184 -13.22 -25.79 0.49
CA ARG A 184 -12.53 -27.08 0.62
C ARG A 184 -13.44 -28.15 1.20
N ALA A 185 -14.23 -27.83 2.22
CA ALA A 185 -15.21 -28.75 2.78
C ALA A 185 -16.27 -29.16 1.74
N LYS A 186 -16.78 -28.19 0.95
CA LYS A 186 -17.69 -28.47 -0.17
C LYS A 186 -17.03 -29.31 -1.27
N GLN A 187 -15.76 -29.07 -1.57
CA GLN A 187 -15.01 -29.86 -2.54
C GLN A 187 -14.86 -31.31 -2.06
N VAL A 188 -14.46 -31.53 -0.80
CA VAL A 188 -14.34 -32.87 -0.22
C VAL A 188 -15.70 -33.57 -0.15
N ALA A 189 -16.77 -32.87 0.26
CA ALA A 189 -18.12 -33.42 0.28
C ALA A 189 -18.67 -33.74 -1.13
N GLY A 190 -18.27 -32.98 -2.15
CA GLY A 190 -18.60 -33.23 -3.55
C GLY A 190 -17.69 -34.28 -4.23
N MET A 191 -16.73 -34.84 -3.50
CA MET A 191 -15.79 -35.86 -3.94
C MET A 191 -16.17 -37.24 -3.41
N ASP A 192 -17.47 -37.49 -3.20
CA ASP A 192 -17.98 -38.84 -3.00
C ASP A 192 -17.69 -39.67 -4.27
N THR A 193 -16.88 -40.72 -4.09
CA THR A 193 -16.37 -41.58 -5.18
C THR A 193 -17.43 -42.46 -5.84
N SER A 194 -18.68 -42.39 -5.35
CA SER A 194 -19.82 -43.17 -5.83
C SER A 194 -20.63 -42.47 -6.93
N ASP A 195 -20.45 -41.16 -7.14
CA ASP A 195 -21.18 -40.40 -8.14
C ASP A 195 -20.35 -40.29 -9.45
N PRO A 196 -20.85 -40.70 -10.63
CA PRO A 196 -20.12 -40.60 -11.91
C PRO A 196 -19.68 -39.16 -12.26
N ARG A 197 -20.29 -38.15 -11.64
CA ARG A 197 -19.90 -36.73 -11.74
C ARG A 197 -18.62 -36.39 -10.97
N SER A 198 -18.13 -37.29 -10.12
CA SER A 198 -16.87 -37.13 -9.35
C SER A 198 -15.66 -36.90 -10.25
N SER A 199 -15.67 -37.45 -11.47
CA SER A 199 -14.65 -37.18 -12.51
C SER A 199 -14.60 -35.71 -12.97
N GLN A 200 -15.66 -34.93 -12.76
CA GLN A 200 -15.74 -33.50 -13.10
C GLN A 200 -15.26 -32.59 -11.95
N ASN A 201 -15.11 -33.13 -10.74
CA ASN A 201 -14.65 -32.40 -9.54
C ASN A 201 -13.17 -32.66 -9.23
N LEU A 202 -12.44 -33.28 -10.16
CA LEU A 202 -11.03 -33.59 -10.00
C LEU A 202 -10.17 -32.31 -10.02
N PRO A 203 -9.08 -32.25 -9.23
CA PRO A 203 -8.13 -31.17 -9.33
C PRO A 203 -7.47 -31.17 -10.72
N LEU A 204 -7.06 -29.99 -11.19
CA LEU A 204 -6.51 -29.79 -12.54
C LEU A 204 -5.41 -30.79 -12.95
N PRO A 205 -4.45 -31.17 -12.10
CA PRO A 205 -3.46 -32.19 -12.48
C PRO A 205 -4.08 -33.56 -12.77
N ALA A 206 -5.11 -33.94 -12.01
CA ALA A 206 -5.82 -35.21 -12.18
C ALA A 206 -6.75 -35.21 -13.40
N THR A 207 -7.33 -34.06 -13.77
CA THR A 207 -8.09 -33.96 -15.03
C THR A 207 -7.18 -34.06 -16.25
N LEU A 208 -5.98 -33.47 -16.20
CA LEU A 208 -4.99 -33.59 -17.27
C LEU A 208 -4.48 -35.03 -17.45
N SER A 209 -4.23 -35.76 -16.35
CA SER A 209 -3.84 -37.17 -16.44
C SER A 209 -4.96 -38.03 -17.02
N LEU A 210 -6.20 -37.85 -16.56
CA LEU A 210 -7.36 -38.58 -17.08
C LEU A 210 -7.61 -38.27 -18.57
N LEU A 211 -7.41 -37.01 -18.98
CA LEU A 211 -7.52 -36.61 -20.38
C LEU A 211 -6.46 -37.31 -21.24
N ALA A 212 -5.21 -37.35 -20.78
CA ALA A 212 -4.14 -38.04 -21.49
C ALA A 212 -4.39 -39.57 -21.62
N GLU A 213 -4.93 -40.20 -20.57
CA GLU A 213 -5.36 -41.61 -20.61
C GLU A 213 -6.45 -41.83 -21.66
N ARG A 214 -7.49 -40.97 -21.67
CA ARG A 214 -8.60 -41.08 -22.63
C ARG A 214 -8.16 -40.79 -24.06
N GLU A 215 -7.25 -39.85 -24.27
CA GLU A 215 -6.65 -39.61 -25.59
C GLU A 215 -5.83 -40.81 -26.06
N ALA A 216 -5.09 -41.47 -25.17
CA ALA A 216 -4.35 -42.69 -25.50
C ALA A 216 -5.28 -43.86 -25.84
N GLU A 217 -6.37 -44.03 -25.09
CA GLU A 217 -7.43 -45.02 -25.36
C GLU A 217 -8.10 -44.75 -26.73
N LEU A 218 -8.47 -43.50 -27.01
CA LEU A 218 -9.05 -43.11 -28.30
C LEU A 218 -8.08 -43.35 -29.46
N ALA A 219 -6.79 -43.04 -29.28
CA ALA A 219 -5.77 -43.32 -30.28
C ALA A 219 -5.59 -44.83 -30.51
N ALA A 220 -5.66 -45.65 -29.45
CA ALA A 220 -5.62 -47.11 -29.57
C ALA A 220 -6.86 -47.65 -30.30
N LEU A 221 -8.06 -47.17 -29.96
CA LEU A 221 -9.31 -47.56 -30.61
C LEU A 221 -9.30 -47.19 -32.09
N ASN A 222 -8.84 -45.98 -32.43
CA ASN A 222 -8.70 -45.54 -33.82
C ASN A 222 -7.73 -46.41 -34.62
N ARG A 223 -6.63 -46.87 -34.02
CA ARG A 223 -5.71 -47.83 -34.66
C ARG A 223 -6.38 -49.18 -34.89
N GLN A 224 -7.17 -49.67 -33.93
CA GLN A 224 -7.93 -50.92 -34.09
C GLN A 224 -8.98 -50.80 -35.20
N ILE A 225 -9.72 -49.69 -35.24
CA ILE A 225 -10.70 -49.40 -36.30
C ILE A 225 -10.00 -49.38 -37.66
N ALA A 226 -8.86 -48.69 -37.79
CA ALA A 226 -8.11 -48.65 -39.05
C ALA A 226 -7.61 -50.06 -39.46
N ALA A 227 -7.15 -50.87 -38.52
CA ALA A 227 -6.72 -52.25 -38.80
C ALA A 227 -7.89 -53.12 -39.27
N VAL A 228 -9.05 -53.00 -38.63
CA VAL A 228 -10.27 -53.72 -39.04
C VAL A 228 -10.74 -53.23 -40.41
N GLN A 229 -10.79 -51.93 -40.65
CA GLN A 229 -11.16 -51.34 -41.95
C GLN A 229 -10.24 -51.82 -43.08
N ASN A 230 -8.95 -52.00 -42.83
CA ASN A 230 -8.00 -52.53 -43.82
C ASN A 230 -8.17 -54.03 -44.10
N THR A 231 -8.58 -54.81 -43.09
CA THR A 231 -8.75 -56.28 -43.22
C THR A 231 -10.13 -56.68 -43.73
N LEU A 232 -11.15 -55.87 -43.45
CA LEU A 232 -12.54 -56.08 -43.86
C LEU A 232 -12.69 -56.33 -45.37
N PRO A 233 -12.18 -55.51 -46.31
CA PRO A 233 -12.39 -55.74 -47.74
C PRO A 233 -11.77 -57.06 -48.23
N ARG A 234 -10.64 -57.47 -47.65
CA ARG A 234 -10.02 -58.75 -47.98
C ARG A 234 -10.89 -59.91 -47.49
N LYS A 235 -11.40 -59.84 -46.25
CA LYS A 235 -12.31 -60.85 -45.70
C LYS A 235 -13.64 -60.91 -46.43
N THR A 236 -14.17 -59.76 -46.88
CA THR A 236 -15.37 -59.71 -47.73
C THR A 236 -15.12 -60.43 -49.06
N ARG A 237 -13.98 -60.19 -49.71
CA ARG A 237 -13.62 -60.91 -50.97
C ARG A 237 -13.43 -62.41 -50.75
N GLU A 238 -12.78 -62.82 -49.66
CA GLU A 238 -12.62 -64.23 -49.29
C GLU A 238 -14.00 -64.90 -49.05
N ALA A 239 -14.91 -64.22 -48.34
CA ALA A 239 -16.26 -64.71 -48.09
C ALA A 239 -17.09 -64.84 -49.37
N GLU A 240 -17.07 -63.82 -50.24
CA GLU A 240 -17.75 -63.87 -51.55
C GLU A 240 -17.19 -64.99 -52.45
N ALA A 241 -15.88 -65.29 -52.39
CA ALA A 241 -15.29 -66.38 -53.15
C ALA A 241 -15.80 -67.75 -52.66
N ILE A 242 -15.82 -67.96 -51.35
CA ILE A 242 -16.36 -69.18 -50.74
C ILE A 242 -17.85 -69.30 -51.04
N GLU A 243 -18.62 -68.21 -50.98
CA GLU A 243 -20.05 -68.21 -51.34
C GLU A 243 -20.25 -68.66 -52.80
N ARG A 244 -19.45 -68.14 -53.74
CA ARG A 244 -19.48 -68.60 -55.15
C ARG A 244 -19.17 -70.09 -55.24
N GLU A 245 -18.16 -70.61 -54.54
CA GLU A 245 -17.84 -72.03 -54.52
C GLU A 245 -18.98 -72.88 -53.93
N CYS A 246 -19.57 -72.45 -52.81
CA CYS A 246 -20.73 -73.09 -52.20
C CYS A 246 -21.90 -73.16 -53.18
N THR A 247 -22.24 -72.08 -53.90
CA THR A 247 -23.34 -72.11 -54.88
C THR A 247 -23.08 -73.10 -56.03
N VAL A 248 -21.82 -73.26 -56.46
CA VAL A 248 -21.46 -74.26 -57.48
C VAL A 248 -21.59 -75.68 -56.92
N LEU A 249 -21.13 -75.92 -55.70
CA LEU A 249 -21.26 -77.22 -55.04
C LEU A 249 -22.72 -77.57 -54.75
N GLU A 250 -23.56 -76.61 -54.39
CA GLU A 250 -24.99 -76.79 -54.22
C GLU A 250 -25.68 -77.18 -55.53
N ARG A 251 -25.35 -76.52 -56.66
CA ARG A 251 -25.86 -76.93 -57.98
C ARG A 251 -25.44 -78.36 -58.32
N ARG A 252 -24.16 -78.70 -58.14
CA ARG A 252 -23.66 -80.07 -58.36
C ARG A 252 -24.35 -81.10 -57.47
N LYS A 253 -24.63 -80.75 -56.20
CA LYS A 253 -25.39 -81.60 -55.28
C LYS A 253 -26.82 -81.80 -55.79
N ILE A 254 -27.50 -80.74 -56.21
CA ILE A 254 -28.87 -80.82 -56.74
C ILE A 254 -28.89 -81.69 -58.00
N GLU A 255 -27.95 -81.50 -58.92
CA GLU A 255 -27.80 -82.31 -60.14
C GLU A 255 -27.52 -83.78 -59.81
N ALA A 256 -26.59 -84.07 -58.90
CA ALA A 256 -26.27 -85.44 -58.49
C ALA A 256 -27.45 -86.12 -57.78
N VAL A 257 -28.19 -85.38 -56.95
CA VAL A 257 -29.41 -85.90 -56.30
C VAL A 257 -30.52 -86.13 -57.33
N ALA A 258 -30.66 -85.25 -58.32
CA ALA A 258 -31.61 -85.44 -59.42
C ALA A 258 -31.25 -86.70 -60.24
N GLN A 259 -29.98 -86.85 -60.64
CA GLN A 259 -29.48 -88.05 -61.33
C GLN A 259 -29.68 -89.32 -60.51
N ALA A 260 -29.40 -89.30 -59.21
CA ALA A 260 -29.63 -90.44 -58.33
C ALA A 260 -31.12 -90.79 -58.20
N ARG A 261 -32.00 -89.78 -58.10
CA ARG A 261 -33.46 -89.99 -58.07
C ARG A 261 -33.99 -90.52 -59.40
N GLU A 262 -33.49 -90.02 -60.53
CA GLU A 262 -33.86 -90.53 -61.85
C GLU A 262 -33.38 -91.97 -62.05
N ALA A 263 -32.14 -92.30 -61.65
CA ALA A 263 -31.64 -93.68 -61.67
C ALA A 263 -32.47 -94.61 -60.76
N GLN A 264 -32.85 -94.14 -59.57
CA GLN A 264 -33.74 -94.88 -58.68
C GLN A 264 -35.14 -95.05 -59.29
N ARG A 265 -35.68 -94.01 -59.94
CA ARG A 265 -36.98 -94.07 -60.62
C ARG A 265 -36.95 -95.08 -61.77
N LYS A 266 -35.91 -95.04 -62.63
CA LYS A 266 -35.71 -96.03 -63.70
C LYS A 266 -35.62 -97.45 -63.18
N LYS A 267 -34.90 -97.66 -62.07
CA LYS A 267 -34.84 -98.96 -61.38
C LYS A 267 -36.21 -99.42 -60.83
N GLN A 268 -37.04 -98.50 -60.35
CA GLN A 268 -38.38 -98.82 -59.81
C GLN A 268 -39.43 -98.99 -60.91
N GLU A 269 -39.34 -98.23 -62.00
CA GLU A 269 -40.20 -98.33 -63.19
C GLU A 269 -39.86 -99.55 -64.05
N GLY A 270 -38.80 -100.29 -63.73
CA GLY A 270 -38.45 -101.53 -64.40
C GLY A 270 -37.93 -101.32 -65.83
N GLU A 271 -37.50 -100.11 -66.18
CA GLU A 271 -36.67 -99.87 -67.37
C GLU A 271 -35.36 -100.63 -67.12
N SER A 272 -35.28 -101.84 -67.70
CA SER A 272 -34.06 -102.63 -67.77
C SER A 272 -32.94 -101.70 -68.20
N ASP A 273 -31.86 -101.65 -67.44
CA ASP A 273 -30.64 -100.98 -67.87
C ASP A 273 -30.37 -101.44 -69.30
N GLY A 274 -30.16 -100.51 -70.25
CA GLY A 274 -29.98 -100.87 -71.66
C GLY A 274 -28.84 -101.89 -71.83
N LEU A 275 -27.92 -101.96 -70.86
CA LEU A 275 -26.91 -103.00 -70.70
C LEU A 275 -27.46 -104.40 -70.39
N GLU A 276 -28.48 -104.55 -69.55
CA GLU A 276 -29.11 -105.85 -69.28
C GLU A 276 -29.94 -106.33 -70.46
N GLU A 277 -30.65 -105.43 -71.15
CA GLU A 277 -31.38 -105.75 -72.38
C GLU A 277 -30.44 -106.13 -73.52
N MET A 278 -29.36 -105.36 -73.73
CA MET A 278 -28.30 -105.74 -74.68
C MET A 278 -27.62 -107.03 -74.24
N GLY A 279 -27.38 -107.26 -72.95
CA GLY A 279 -26.79 -108.50 -72.43
C GLY A 279 -27.69 -109.72 -72.61
N ARG A 280 -29.02 -109.56 -72.53
CA ARG A 280 -30.00 -110.59 -72.87
C ARG A 280 -30.07 -110.82 -74.38
N TRP A 281 -30.03 -109.76 -75.19
CA TRP A 281 -29.99 -109.86 -76.64
C TRP A 281 -28.71 -110.54 -77.13
N TYR A 282 -27.54 -110.17 -76.59
CA TYR A 282 -26.27 -110.82 -76.88
C TYR A 282 -26.26 -112.29 -76.43
N ARG A 283 -26.85 -112.62 -75.28
CA ARG A 283 -27.02 -114.03 -74.87
C ARG A 283 -27.96 -114.81 -75.78
N GLY A 284 -29.08 -114.23 -76.21
CA GLY A 284 -29.98 -114.88 -77.19
C GLY A 284 -29.35 -114.99 -78.57
N ALA A 285 -28.56 -113.99 -78.99
CA ALA A 285 -27.75 -114.05 -80.21
C ALA A 285 -26.65 -115.12 -80.11
N GLU A 286 -26.00 -115.24 -78.96
CA GLU A 286 -25.03 -116.31 -78.67
C GLU A 286 -25.70 -117.69 -78.70
N GLU A 287 -26.88 -117.83 -78.12
CA GLU A 287 -27.62 -119.10 -78.05
C GLU A 287 -28.13 -119.54 -79.44
N THR A 288 -28.67 -118.61 -80.23
CA THR A 288 -29.05 -118.89 -81.64
C THR A 288 -27.85 -119.18 -82.54
N LEU A 289 -26.70 -118.52 -82.31
CA LEU A 289 -25.43 -118.87 -82.97
C LEU A 289 -24.92 -120.25 -82.51
N LYS A 290 -25.02 -120.61 -81.23
CA LYS A 290 -24.66 -121.94 -80.72
C LYS A 290 -25.56 -123.03 -81.31
N GLU A 291 -26.85 -122.77 -81.47
CA GLU A 291 -27.83 -123.70 -82.07
C GLU A 291 -27.59 -123.90 -83.58
N MET A 292 -27.23 -122.84 -84.32
CA MET A 292 -26.86 -122.95 -85.75
C MET A 292 -25.50 -123.61 -85.99
N VAL A 293 -24.58 -123.52 -85.04
CA VAL A 293 -23.20 -124.05 -85.17
C VAL A 293 -23.06 -125.43 -84.51
N GLY A 294 -24.06 -125.91 -83.78
CA GLY A 294 -24.10 -127.28 -83.23
C GLY A 294 -23.02 -127.55 -82.19
N VAL A 295 -22.76 -126.59 -81.30
CA VAL A 295 -21.78 -126.74 -80.21
C VAL A 295 -22.50 -126.68 -78.87
N GLU A 296 -22.60 -127.84 -78.20
CA GLU A 296 -23.02 -127.91 -76.80
C GLU A 296 -21.90 -127.38 -75.88
N GLY A 297 -22.24 -126.42 -75.00
CA GLY A 297 -21.35 -125.83 -74.01
C GLY A 297 -21.76 -124.42 -73.58
#